data_AF-A0A7C2M2F5-F1
#
_entry.id   AF-A0A7C2M2F5-F1
#
_cell.length_a   1.000
_cell.length_b   1.000
_cell.length_c   1.000
_cell.angle_alpha   90.00
_cell.angle_beta   90.00
_cell.angle_gamma   90.00
#
_symmetry.space_group_name_H-M   'P 1'
#
loop_
_entity.id
_entity.type
_entity.pdbx_description
1 polymer ?
#
loop_
_entity_poly.entity_id
_entity_poly.type
_entity_poly.pdbx_seq_one_letter_code
_entity_poly.pdbx_strand_id
1 'polypeptide(L)'
;MRQLILKVPQGNKEKVLQLVEDFNGKNTIALPEGKNDVFIVFLPNQKVNDFLKHLDKFEKPEVNLIPRGVITLYPPASESPDQVADVQPKSSLEIYLGGIQSVGSIKGLIGYSVAAGIIVWIGLYTTTVFLLVAAMLVAPFAGPAMNAALATSAGKRDLLVSSIKRYGIAIGTGIVVSFLMTVIFPLKTLTPLMVEISHVSKVAILLPLISGFAGAVNIVQ
;
A
#
# COMPACT_ATOMS: atom_id res chain seq x y z
N MET A 1 -16.00 2.65 6.68
CA MET A 1 -15.65 3.13 8.04
C MET A 1 -14.26 2.61 8.42
N ARG A 2 -13.58 3.29 9.36
CA ARG A 2 -12.33 2.85 10.00
C ARG A 2 -12.50 2.82 11.50
N GLN A 3 -11.90 1.82 12.13
CA GLN A 3 -11.89 1.69 13.58
C GLN A 3 -10.66 2.42 14.14
N LEU A 4 -10.90 3.28 15.12
CA LEU A 4 -9.84 3.87 15.95
C LEU A 4 -10.07 3.45 17.40
N ILE A 5 -8.98 3.16 18.10
CA ILE A 5 -8.97 2.97 19.55
C ILE A 5 -8.27 4.18 20.15
N LEU A 6 -8.99 4.94 20.95
CA LEU A 6 -8.52 6.18 21.58
C LEU A 6 -8.38 5.94 23.07
N LYS A 7 -7.33 6.48 23.66
CA LYS A 7 -7.16 6.55 25.11
C LYS A 7 -6.86 8.00 25.48
N VAL A 8 -7.71 8.55 26.34
CA VAL A 8 -7.62 9.95 26.78
C VAL A 8 -7.69 10.03 28.32
N PRO A 9 -7.11 11.07 28.93
CA PRO A 9 -7.24 11.29 30.37
C PRO A 9 -8.71 11.46 30.79
N GLN A 10 -9.03 10.95 31.97
CA GLN A 10 -10.37 11.02 32.56
C GLN A 10 -10.89 12.47 32.66
N GLY A 11 -12.19 12.65 32.47
CA GLY A 11 -12.85 13.98 32.49
C GLY A 11 -13.03 14.61 31.11
N ASN A 12 -12.57 13.94 30.05
CA ASN A 12 -12.76 14.36 28.66
C ASN A 12 -13.87 13.57 27.94
N LYS A 13 -14.58 12.67 28.63
CA LYS A 13 -15.56 11.76 28.03
C LYS A 13 -16.61 12.47 27.18
N GLU A 14 -17.28 13.49 27.71
CA GLU A 14 -18.33 14.21 26.99
C GLU A 14 -17.78 14.92 25.75
N LYS A 15 -16.60 15.53 25.87
CA LYS A 15 -15.93 16.20 24.75
C LYS A 15 -15.55 15.23 23.63
N VAL A 16 -15.08 14.03 23.99
CA VAL A 16 -14.74 12.99 22.99
C VAL A 16 -16.00 12.44 22.34
N LEU A 17 -17.07 12.17 23.09
CA LEU A 17 -18.34 11.70 22.52
C LEU A 17 -18.93 12.74 21.55
N GLN A 18 -18.93 14.02 21.93
CA GLN A 18 -19.37 15.11 21.07
C GLN A 18 -18.51 15.22 19.80
N LEU A 19 -17.18 15.13 19.94
CA LEU A 19 -16.28 15.13 18.79
C LEU A 19 -16.54 13.93 17.86
N VAL A 20 -16.89 12.76 18.39
CA VAL A 20 -17.21 11.60 17.56
C VAL A 20 -18.52 11.81 16.82
N GLU A 21 -19.53 12.40 17.45
CA GLU A 21 -20.79 12.78 16.80
C GLU A 21 -20.59 13.82 15.70
N ASP A 22 -19.80 14.88 15.94
CA ASP A 22 -19.46 15.92 14.97
C ASP A 22 -18.80 15.37 13.69
N PHE A 23 -18.14 14.21 13.79
CA PHE A 23 -17.48 13.53 12.69
C PHE A 23 -18.26 12.32 12.16
N ASN A 24 -19.55 12.22 12.52
CA ASN A 24 -20.49 11.17 12.10
C ASN A 24 -20.01 9.76 12.48
N GLY A 25 -19.40 9.61 13.65
CA GLY A 25 -19.02 8.32 14.18
C GLY A 25 -20.22 7.44 14.49
N LYS A 26 -20.07 6.13 14.28
CA LYS A 26 -21.11 5.12 14.55
C LYS A 26 -20.60 4.08 15.54
N ASN A 27 -21.51 3.36 16.18
CA ASN A 27 -21.23 2.23 17.07
C ASN A 27 -20.12 2.49 18.11
N THR A 28 -20.05 3.71 18.65
CA THR A 28 -18.99 4.09 19.60
C THR A 28 -19.12 3.31 20.92
N ILE A 29 -18.02 2.73 21.36
CA ILE A 29 -17.94 2.03 22.66
C ILE A 29 -17.02 2.85 23.57
N ALA A 30 -17.49 3.18 24.77
CA ALA A 30 -16.70 3.85 25.79
C ALA A 30 -16.49 2.91 26.98
N LEU A 31 -15.22 2.69 27.34
CA LEU A 31 -14.79 1.81 28.43
C LEU A 31 -13.96 2.63 29.42
N PRO A 32 -14.37 2.73 30.69
CA PRO A 32 -13.55 3.37 31.72
C PRO A 32 -12.34 2.48 32.07
N GLU A 33 -11.12 3.03 32.06
CA GLU A 33 -9.86 2.33 32.35
C GLU A 33 -9.03 3.08 33.41
N GLY A 34 -9.42 2.95 34.69
CA GLY A 34 -8.69 3.55 35.80
C GLY A 34 -8.63 5.08 35.71
N LYS A 35 -7.46 5.64 35.38
CA LYS A 35 -7.23 7.09 35.21
C LYS A 35 -7.48 7.60 33.79
N ASN A 36 -7.81 6.72 32.85
CA ASN A 36 -8.05 7.05 31.46
C ASN A 36 -9.42 6.51 31.01
N ASP A 37 -9.99 7.15 29.99
CA ASP A 37 -11.16 6.65 29.28
C ASP A 37 -10.72 6.11 27.92
N VAL A 38 -11.14 4.88 27.59
CA VAL A 38 -10.84 4.23 26.31
C VAL A 38 -12.07 4.24 25.43
N PHE A 39 -11.91 4.63 24.16
CA PHE A 39 -12.99 4.68 23.18
C PHE A 39 -12.64 3.81 21.98
N ILE A 40 -13.57 2.97 21.55
CA ILE A 40 -13.54 2.31 20.26
C ILE A 40 -14.53 3.04 19.37
N VAL A 41 -14.03 3.78 18.40
CA VAL A 41 -14.83 4.63 17.52
C VAL A 41 -14.76 4.13 16.09
N PHE A 42 -15.87 4.26 15.36
CA PHE A 42 -15.92 3.93 13.95
C PHE A 42 -16.26 5.18 13.16
N LEU A 43 -15.33 5.63 12.32
CA LEU A 43 -15.46 6.91 11.60
C LEU A 43 -15.53 6.70 10.08
N PRO A 44 -16.22 7.58 9.35
CA PRO A 44 -16.13 7.63 7.89
C PRO A 44 -14.69 7.86 7.43
N ASN A 45 -14.26 7.16 6.37
CA ASN A 45 -12.85 7.17 5.92
C ASN A 45 -12.34 8.61 5.65
N GLN A 46 -13.15 9.44 4.97
CA GLN A 46 -12.78 10.82 4.63
C GLN A 46 -12.57 11.71 5.85
N LYS A 47 -13.21 11.38 6.98
CA LYS A 47 -13.22 12.18 8.22
C LYS A 47 -12.09 11.82 9.18
N VAL A 48 -11.41 10.69 8.97
CA VAL A 48 -10.32 10.21 9.84
C VAL A 48 -9.21 11.24 9.99
N ASN A 49 -8.74 11.84 8.89
CA ASN A 49 -7.64 12.81 8.93
C ASN A 49 -7.97 14.04 9.77
N ASP A 50 -9.16 14.62 9.56
CA ASP A 50 -9.55 15.83 10.28
C ASP A 50 -9.92 15.53 11.74
N PHE A 51 -10.46 14.34 12.02
CA PHE A 51 -10.70 13.88 13.40
C PHE A 51 -9.39 13.77 14.18
N LEU A 52 -8.34 13.18 13.58
CA LEU A 52 -7.02 13.09 14.21
C LEU A 52 -6.42 14.47 14.53
N LYS A 53 -6.57 15.46 13.65
CA LYS A 53 -6.14 16.84 13.93
C LYS A 53 -6.89 17.49 15.10
N HIS A 54 -8.15 17.12 15.32
CA HIS A 54 -8.93 17.64 16.45
C HIS A 54 -8.55 16.94 17.76
N LEU A 55 -8.10 15.68 17.68
CA LEU A 55 -7.59 14.95 18.83
C LEU A 55 -6.30 15.55 19.40
N ASP A 56 -5.48 16.22 18.59
CA ASP A 56 -4.27 16.92 19.04
C ASP A 56 -4.54 17.99 20.12
N LYS A 57 -5.81 18.41 20.32
CA LYS A 57 -6.23 19.35 21.37
C LYS A 57 -6.33 18.71 22.75
N PHE A 58 -6.39 17.38 22.85
CA PHE A 58 -6.40 16.69 24.13
C PHE A 58 -4.97 16.53 24.67
N GLU A 59 -4.84 16.44 25.99
CA GLU A 59 -3.52 16.23 26.61
C GLU A 59 -3.12 14.75 26.48
N LYS A 60 -2.05 14.47 25.74
CA LYS A 60 -1.46 13.13 25.53
C LYS A 60 -2.47 12.06 25.06
N PRO A 61 -3.18 12.25 23.92
CA PRO A 61 -4.03 11.22 23.36
C PRO A 61 -3.18 10.07 22.83
N GLU A 62 -3.53 8.83 23.18
CA GLU A 62 -2.99 7.65 22.50
C GLU A 62 -4.03 7.14 21.49
N VAL A 63 -3.58 6.88 20.27
CA VAL A 63 -4.46 6.48 19.16
C VAL A 63 -3.89 5.28 18.43
N ASN A 64 -4.71 4.24 18.30
CA ASN A 64 -4.45 3.12 17.40
C ASN A 64 -5.44 3.17 16.24
N LEU A 65 -4.96 3.46 15.03
CA LEU A 65 -5.73 3.35 13.80
C LEU A 65 -5.61 1.93 13.26
N ILE A 66 -6.75 1.25 13.07
CA ILE A 66 -6.79 -0.03 12.36
C ILE A 66 -7.07 0.27 10.89
N PRO A 67 -6.08 0.14 9.98
CA PRO A 67 -6.22 0.53 8.56
C PRO A 67 -6.96 -0.54 7.74
N ARG A 68 -8.08 -1.05 8.28
CA ARG A 68 -8.96 -2.01 7.62
C ARG A 68 -10.39 -1.50 7.61
N GLY A 69 -11.08 -1.77 6.51
CA GLY A 69 -12.50 -1.49 6.40
C GLY A 69 -13.31 -2.32 7.38
N VAL A 70 -14.19 -1.63 8.09
CA VAL A 70 -15.19 -2.24 8.97
C VAL A 70 -16.56 -1.80 8.52
N ILE A 71 -17.50 -2.75 8.58
CA ILE A 71 -18.90 -2.54 8.29
C ILE A 71 -19.62 -2.43 9.64
N THR A 72 -20.15 -1.24 9.93
CA THR A 72 -20.95 -0.99 11.14
C THR A 72 -22.42 -1.20 10.79
N LEU A 73 -23.07 -2.15 11.46
CA LEU A 73 -24.49 -2.47 11.25
C LEU A 73 -25.29 -2.23 12.53
N TYR A 74 -26.57 -1.93 12.33
CA TYR A 74 -27.61 -1.95 13.33
C TYR A 74 -28.65 -3.00 12.91
N PRO A 75 -29.16 -3.83 13.84
CA PRO A 75 -30.33 -4.65 13.58
C PRO A 75 -31.55 -3.79 13.19
N PRO A 76 -32.46 -4.26 12.31
CA PRO A 76 -32.49 -5.59 11.69
C PRO A 76 -31.60 -5.72 10.44
N ALA A 77 -31.20 -6.96 10.11
CA ALA A 77 -30.30 -7.22 8.98
C ALA A 77 -30.88 -6.84 7.61
N SER A 78 -32.21 -6.73 7.49
CA SER A 78 -32.90 -6.29 6.26
C SER A 78 -32.52 -4.88 5.82
N GLU A 79 -32.08 -4.03 6.75
CA GLU A 79 -31.66 -2.65 6.47
C GLU A 79 -30.15 -2.52 6.17
N SER A 80 -29.41 -3.63 6.18
CA SER A 80 -27.95 -3.63 5.97
C SER A 80 -27.51 -3.00 4.64
N PRO A 81 -28.17 -3.24 3.48
CA PRO A 81 -27.75 -2.65 2.20
C PRO A 81 -27.74 -1.12 2.22
N ASP A 82 -28.74 -0.50 2.85
CA ASP A 82 -28.85 0.96 2.96
C ASP A 82 -27.82 1.53 3.95
N GLN A 83 -27.39 0.73 4.94
CA GLN A 83 -26.38 1.13 5.92
C GLN A 83 -24.93 1.08 5.40
N VAL A 84 -24.67 0.33 4.30
CA VAL A 84 -23.33 0.06 3.75
C VAL A 84 -23.08 0.60 2.36
N ALA A 85 -24.06 1.28 1.76
CA ALA A 85 -24.04 1.70 0.36
C ALA A 85 -22.90 2.67 -0.01
N ASP A 86 -22.27 3.32 0.97
CA ASP A 86 -21.22 4.31 0.75
C ASP A 86 -19.81 3.69 0.79
N VAL A 87 -19.35 3.20 -0.36
CA VAL A 87 -17.93 2.90 -0.59
C VAL A 87 -17.16 4.22 -0.69
N GLN A 88 -16.54 4.61 0.41
CA GLN A 88 -15.80 5.86 0.51
C GLN A 88 -14.30 5.67 0.17
N PRO A 89 -13.68 6.60 -0.59
CA PRO A 89 -12.24 6.57 -0.86
C PRO A 89 -11.40 6.47 0.42
N LYS A 90 -10.20 5.91 0.29
CA LYS A 90 -9.22 5.85 1.39
C LYS A 90 -8.74 7.26 1.77
N SER A 91 -8.46 7.47 3.05
CA SER A 91 -7.88 8.73 3.53
C SER A 91 -6.43 8.89 3.06
N SER A 92 -5.95 10.12 2.90
CA SER A 92 -4.56 10.38 2.47
C SER A 92 -3.53 9.80 3.46
N LEU A 93 -3.84 9.81 4.76
CA LEU A 93 -2.96 9.22 5.77
C LEU A 93 -2.91 7.70 5.63
N GLU A 94 -4.05 7.07 5.40
CA GLU A 94 -4.12 5.62 5.16
C GLU A 94 -3.34 5.21 3.90
N ILE A 95 -3.49 5.97 2.81
CA ILE A 95 -2.72 5.73 1.57
C ILE A 95 -1.22 5.81 1.85
N TYR A 96 -0.79 6.84 2.59
CA TYR A 96 0.62 7.04 2.93
C TYR A 96 1.17 5.94 3.86
N LEU A 97 0.43 5.59 4.93
CA LEU A 97 0.82 4.54 5.87
C LEU A 97 0.84 3.16 5.21
N GLY A 98 -0.15 2.85 4.38
CA GLY A 98 -0.19 1.63 3.57
C GLY A 98 0.98 1.56 2.59
N GLY A 99 1.36 2.70 1.99
CA GLY A 99 2.58 2.83 1.21
C GLY A 99 3.81 2.42 2.00
N ILE A 100 4.08 3.07 3.13
CA ILE A 100 5.25 2.75 3.97
C ILE A 100 5.26 1.28 4.40
N GLN A 101 4.10 0.73 4.78
CA GLN A 101 3.98 -0.68 5.18
C GLN A 101 4.21 -1.67 4.02
N SER A 102 3.93 -1.27 2.77
CA SER A 102 4.21 -2.09 1.58
C SER A 102 5.71 -2.29 1.32
N VAL A 103 6.57 -1.52 2.01
CA VAL A 103 8.03 -1.70 1.96
C VAL A 103 8.42 -2.96 2.72
N GLY A 104 8.41 -4.10 2.03
CA GLY A 104 8.81 -5.39 2.59
C GLY A 104 10.28 -5.45 3.03
N SER A 105 10.65 -6.56 3.69
CA SER A 105 12.03 -6.84 4.10
C SER A 105 13.00 -6.84 2.91
N ILE A 106 14.20 -6.27 3.08
CA ILE A 106 15.27 -6.30 2.06
C ILE A 106 15.66 -7.73 1.70
N LYS A 107 15.65 -8.65 2.68
CA LYS A 107 15.95 -10.07 2.44
C LYS A 107 14.90 -10.70 1.51
N GLY A 108 13.62 -10.39 1.76
CA GLY A 108 12.51 -10.83 0.90
C GLY A 108 12.62 -10.24 -0.50
N LEU A 109 12.89 -8.94 -0.62
CA LEU A 109 13.10 -8.25 -1.89
C LEU A 109 14.18 -8.97 -2.73
N ILE A 110 15.36 -9.21 -2.15
CA ILE A 110 16.45 -9.91 -2.85
C ILE A 110 16.01 -11.34 -3.24
N GLY A 111 15.42 -12.10 -2.31
CA GLY A 111 14.97 -13.47 -2.59
C GLY A 111 13.96 -13.56 -3.74
N TYR A 112 12.93 -12.71 -3.74
CA TYR A 112 11.95 -12.66 -4.83
C TYR A 112 12.56 -12.16 -6.14
N SER A 113 13.47 -11.18 -6.09
CA SER A 113 14.19 -10.72 -7.28
C SER A 113 15.10 -11.80 -7.88
N VAL A 114 15.72 -12.65 -7.05
CA VAL A 114 16.49 -13.81 -7.53
C VAL A 114 15.57 -14.80 -8.25
N ALA A 115 14.47 -15.20 -7.59
CA ALA A 115 13.51 -16.12 -8.19
C ALA A 115 12.95 -15.59 -9.52
N ALA A 116 12.50 -14.33 -9.53
CA ALA A 116 12.01 -13.67 -10.74
C ALA A 116 13.09 -13.59 -11.84
N GLY A 117 14.34 -13.26 -11.48
CA GLY A 117 15.46 -13.20 -12.44
C GLY A 117 15.75 -14.55 -13.11
N ILE A 118 15.67 -15.65 -12.35
CA ILE A 118 15.80 -17.01 -12.90
C ILE A 118 14.62 -17.30 -13.85
N ILE A 119 13.39 -17.01 -13.45
CA ILE A 119 12.20 -17.25 -14.27
C ILE A 119 12.24 -16.43 -15.57
N VAL A 120 12.61 -15.14 -15.50
CA VAL A 120 12.80 -14.30 -16.70
C VAL A 120 13.85 -14.90 -17.61
N TRP A 121 15.01 -15.29 -17.07
CA TRP A 121 16.07 -15.87 -17.87
C TRP A 121 15.61 -17.15 -18.58
N ILE A 122 14.90 -18.05 -17.88
CA ILE A 122 14.33 -19.26 -18.48
C ILE A 122 13.34 -18.87 -19.58
N GLY A 123 12.42 -17.95 -19.31
CA GLY A 123 11.43 -17.50 -20.29
C GLY A 123 12.06 -16.91 -21.56
N LEU A 124 13.12 -16.12 -21.41
CA LEU A 124 13.89 -15.59 -22.54
C LEU A 124 14.65 -16.70 -23.29
N TYR A 125 15.25 -17.64 -22.56
CA TYR A 125 16.02 -18.75 -23.12
C TYR A 125 15.13 -19.74 -23.88
N THR A 126 13.93 -20.04 -23.38
CA THR A 126 12.97 -20.97 -23.99
C THR A 126 11.94 -20.28 -24.87
N THR A 127 12.05 -18.97 -25.10
CA THR A 127 11.08 -18.19 -25.91
C THR A 127 9.63 -18.36 -25.41
N THR A 128 9.44 -18.34 -24.08
CA THR A 128 8.17 -18.67 -23.42
C THR A 128 7.57 -17.46 -22.72
N VAL A 129 6.58 -16.83 -23.36
CA VAL A 129 6.00 -15.55 -22.89
C VAL A 129 5.30 -15.66 -21.53
N PHE A 130 4.58 -16.74 -21.24
CA PHE A 130 3.88 -16.87 -19.96
C PHE A 130 4.82 -16.92 -18.75
N LEU A 131 6.08 -17.35 -18.93
CA LEU A 131 7.10 -17.29 -17.88
C LEU A 131 7.51 -15.85 -17.58
N LEU A 132 7.53 -14.96 -18.57
CA LEU A 132 7.76 -13.53 -18.34
C LEU A 132 6.60 -12.92 -17.53
N VAL A 133 5.36 -13.29 -17.83
CA VAL A 133 4.19 -12.87 -17.05
C VAL A 133 4.27 -13.41 -15.61
N ALA A 134 4.62 -14.68 -15.43
CA ALA A 134 4.82 -15.25 -14.11
C ALA A 134 5.91 -14.50 -13.32
N ALA A 135 7.01 -14.13 -13.96
CA ALA A 135 8.05 -13.34 -13.33
C ALA A 135 7.57 -11.94 -12.93
N MET A 136 6.70 -11.29 -13.70
CA MET A 136 6.10 -10.00 -13.33
C MET A 136 5.26 -10.10 -12.05
N LEU A 137 4.60 -11.23 -11.81
CA LEU A 137 3.80 -11.47 -10.60
C LEU A 137 4.67 -11.75 -9.37
N VAL A 138 5.82 -12.43 -9.57
CA VAL A 138 6.76 -12.77 -8.50
C VAL A 138 7.62 -11.57 -8.12
N ALA A 139 7.95 -10.71 -9.08
CA ALA A 139 8.94 -9.66 -8.88
C ALA A 139 8.44 -8.56 -7.93
N PRO A 140 9.23 -8.13 -6.93
CA PRO A 140 8.80 -7.21 -5.89
C PRO A 140 8.96 -5.74 -6.30
N PHE A 141 8.60 -5.39 -7.54
CA PHE A 141 8.84 -4.04 -8.09
C PHE A 141 7.71 -3.04 -7.77
N ALA A 142 6.49 -3.51 -7.53
CA ALA A 142 5.32 -2.67 -7.34
C ALA A 142 5.44 -1.78 -6.08
N GLY A 143 5.85 -2.36 -4.95
CA GLY A 143 5.98 -1.62 -3.68
C GLY A 143 6.95 -0.43 -3.76
N PRO A 144 8.23 -0.63 -4.15
CA PRO A 144 9.17 0.48 -4.28
C PRO A 144 8.73 1.55 -5.30
N ALA A 145 8.13 1.17 -6.43
CA ALA A 145 7.62 2.12 -7.42
C ALA A 145 6.47 2.97 -6.87
N MET A 146 5.49 2.33 -6.21
CA MET A 146 4.37 3.01 -5.57
C MET A 146 4.85 3.99 -4.47
N ASN A 147 5.81 3.57 -3.65
CA ASN A 147 6.34 4.43 -2.59
C ASN A 147 7.17 5.59 -3.10
N ALA A 148 7.88 5.43 -4.23
CA ALA A 148 8.53 6.54 -4.88
C ALA A 148 7.50 7.58 -5.36
N ALA A 149 6.36 7.15 -5.92
CA ALA A 149 5.28 8.05 -6.31
C ALA A 149 4.66 8.79 -5.12
N LEU A 150 4.33 8.06 -4.04
CA LEU A 150 3.78 8.64 -2.80
C LEU A 150 4.77 9.58 -2.11
N ALA A 151 6.05 9.23 -2.07
CA ALA A 151 7.09 10.07 -1.50
C ALA A 151 7.26 11.38 -2.29
N THR A 152 7.16 11.30 -3.61
CA THR A 152 7.25 12.46 -4.49
C THR A 152 6.05 13.38 -4.28
N SER A 153 4.83 12.84 -4.24
CA SER A 153 3.62 13.65 -4.01
C SER A 153 3.57 14.26 -2.59
N ALA A 154 4.08 13.55 -1.59
CA ALA A 154 4.14 14.01 -0.21
C ALA A 154 5.36 14.89 0.12
N GLY A 155 6.28 15.12 -0.83
CA GLY A 155 7.52 15.89 -0.61
C GLY A 155 8.50 15.23 0.37
N LYS A 156 8.42 13.90 0.56
CA LYS A 156 9.24 13.15 1.54
C LYS A 156 10.51 12.58 0.89
N ARG A 157 11.56 13.39 0.87
CA ARG A 157 12.84 13.06 0.21
C ARG A 157 13.47 11.76 0.70
N ASP A 158 13.48 11.49 2.01
CA ASP A 158 14.11 10.27 2.56
C ASP A 158 13.40 8.99 2.09
N LEU A 159 12.06 9.03 2.06
CA LEU A 159 11.25 7.92 1.56
C LEU A 159 11.46 7.71 0.05
N LEU A 160 11.59 8.79 -0.72
CA LEU A 160 11.87 8.74 -2.15
C LEU A 160 13.22 8.06 -2.43
N VAL A 161 14.29 8.51 -1.75
CA VAL A 161 15.64 7.96 -1.92
C VAL A 161 15.68 6.49 -1.51
N SER A 162 15.06 6.14 -0.38
CA SER A 162 14.95 4.75 0.08
C SER A 162 14.22 3.85 -0.92
N SER A 163 13.13 4.35 -1.51
CA SER A 163 12.32 3.61 -2.49
C SER A 163 13.07 3.39 -3.81
N ILE A 164 13.73 4.44 -4.33
CA ILE A 164 14.57 4.34 -5.54
C ILE A 164 15.72 3.37 -5.32
N LYS A 165 16.38 3.44 -4.16
CA LYS A 165 17.47 2.50 -3.82
C LYS A 165 17.00 1.05 -3.82
N ARG A 166 15.82 0.76 -3.23
CA ARG A 166 15.23 -0.59 -3.22
C ARG A 166 14.87 -1.07 -4.62
N TYR A 167 14.32 -0.19 -5.45
CA TYR A 167 14.02 -0.51 -6.85
C TYR A 167 15.30 -0.84 -7.62
N GLY A 168 16.36 -0.04 -7.44
CA GLY A 168 17.68 -0.28 -8.02
C GLY A 168 18.32 -1.59 -7.55
N ILE A 169 18.19 -1.95 -6.26
CA ILE A 169 18.66 -3.24 -5.74
C ILE A 169 17.94 -4.40 -6.43
N ALA A 170 16.62 -4.33 -6.54
CA ALA A 170 15.83 -5.39 -7.18
C ALA A 170 16.20 -5.59 -8.67
N ILE A 171 16.40 -4.49 -9.41
CA ILE A 171 16.87 -4.54 -10.80
C ILE A 171 18.29 -5.12 -10.87
N GLY A 172 19.20 -4.60 -10.05
CA GLY A 172 20.59 -5.06 -10.00
C GLY A 172 20.69 -6.55 -9.69
N THR A 173 19.90 -7.05 -8.74
CA THR A 173 19.80 -8.48 -8.44
C THR A 173 19.34 -9.27 -9.67
N GLY A 174 18.31 -8.80 -10.37
CA GLY A 174 17.84 -9.44 -11.60
C GLY A 174 18.94 -9.53 -12.66
N ILE A 175 19.66 -8.42 -12.92
CA ILE A 175 20.78 -8.37 -13.87
C ILE A 175 21.89 -9.37 -13.48
N VAL A 176 22.31 -9.36 -12.22
CA VAL A 176 23.36 -10.27 -11.72
C VAL A 176 22.93 -11.73 -11.89
N VAL A 177 21.67 -12.05 -11.57
CA VAL A 177 21.15 -13.41 -11.69
C VAL A 177 21.06 -13.84 -13.14
N SER A 178 20.53 -13.01 -14.05
CA SER A 178 20.50 -13.32 -15.48
C SER A 178 21.91 -13.48 -16.07
N PHE A 179 22.88 -12.69 -15.61
CA PHE A 179 24.29 -12.86 -15.97
C PHE A 179 24.83 -14.22 -15.50
N LEU A 180 24.65 -14.56 -14.23
CA LEU A 180 25.08 -15.85 -13.66
C LEU A 180 24.45 -17.03 -14.39
N MET A 181 23.16 -16.97 -14.70
CA MET A 181 22.46 -18.01 -15.46
C MET A 181 23.05 -18.17 -16.86
N THR A 182 23.43 -17.07 -17.52
CA THR A 182 24.08 -17.11 -18.85
C THR A 182 25.49 -17.70 -18.78
N VAL A 183 26.23 -17.48 -17.69
CA VAL A 183 27.54 -18.11 -17.46
C VAL A 183 27.39 -19.61 -17.24
N ILE A 184 26.39 -20.05 -16.47
CA ILE A 184 26.13 -21.47 -16.19
C ILE A 184 25.58 -22.19 -17.42
N PHE A 185 24.74 -21.51 -18.21
CA PHE A 185 24.11 -22.03 -19.42
C PHE A 185 24.46 -21.12 -20.62
N PRO A 186 25.61 -21.36 -21.28
CA PRO A 186 26.12 -20.49 -22.33
C PRO A 186 25.17 -20.35 -23.50
N LEU A 187 24.80 -19.09 -23.81
CA LEU A 187 24.03 -18.74 -24.99
C LEU A 187 24.94 -18.79 -26.23
N LYS A 188 24.59 -19.65 -27.20
CA LYS A 188 25.28 -19.70 -28.52
C LYS A 188 24.77 -18.62 -29.47
N THR A 189 23.49 -18.28 -29.38
CA THR A 189 22.81 -17.26 -30.19
C THR A 189 21.72 -16.59 -29.34
N LEU A 190 21.34 -15.36 -29.69
CA LEU A 190 20.20 -14.69 -29.06
C LEU A 190 18.90 -15.36 -29.51
N THR A 191 17.98 -15.58 -28.59
CA THR A 191 16.65 -16.10 -28.93
C THR A 191 15.81 -15.00 -29.58
N PRO A 192 14.81 -15.35 -30.41
CA PRO A 192 13.93 -14.37 -31.02
C PRO A 192 13.27 -13.44 -29.99
N LEU A 193 12.89 -13.97 -28.82
CA LEU A 193 12.26 -13.18 -27.75
C LEU A 193 13.23 -12.18 -27.10
N MET A 194 14.52 -12.53 -26.95
CA MET A 194 15.55 -11.59 -26.49
C MET A 194 15.72 -10.42 -27.47
N VAL A 195 15.69 -10.71 -28.77
CA VAL A 195 15.77 -9.69 -29.82
C VAL A 195 14.53 -8.80 -29.80
N GLU A 196 13.33 -9.37 -29.77
CA GLU A 196 12.07 -8.64 -29.77
C GLU A 196 11.96 -7.66 -28.60
N ILE A 197 12.25 -8.10 -27.37
CA ILE A 197 12.16 -7.27 -26.17
C ILE A 197 13.23 -6.17 -26.13
N SER A 198 14.36 -6.34 -26.84
CA SER A 198 15.39 -5.30 -26.95
C SER A 198 14.94 -4.09 -27.78
N HIS A 199 13.90 -4.24 -28.60
CA HIS A 199 13.32 -3.14 -29.36
C HIS A 199 12.27 -2.40 -28.53
N VAL A 200 12.61 -1.21 -28.06
CA VAL A 200 11.66 -0.34 -27.34
C VAL A 200 10.90 0.55 -28.33
N SER A 201 9.58 0.39 -28.38
CA SER A 201 8.70 1.26 -29.17
C SER A 201 8.62 2.67 -28.58
N LYS A 202 8.56 3.71 -29.43
CA LYS A 202 8.32 5.11 -28.99
C LYS A 202 7.00 5.27 -28.22
N VAL A 203 6.02 4.41 -28.50
CA VAL A 203 4.70 4.44 -27.85
C VAL A 203 4.74 3.76 -26.47
N ALA A 204 5.81 3.02 -26.15
CA ALA A 204 5.94 2.30 -24.88
C ALA A 204 5.89 3.23 -23.66
N ILE A 205 6.17 4.53 -23.81
CA ILE A 205 6.04 5.53 -22.74
C ILE A 205 4.60 5.66 -22.22
N LEU A 206 3.59 5.34 -23.03
CA LEU A 206 2.19 5.38 -22.61
C LEU A 206 1.87 4.29 -21.58
N LEU A 207 2.57 3.15 -21.62
CA LEU A 207 2.34 2.03 -20.69
C LEU A 207 2.56 2.43 -19.23
N PRO A 208 3.74 2.92 -18.79
CA PRO A 208 3.93 3.32 -17.40
C PRO A 208 3.04 4.49 -16.99
N LEU A 209 2.67 5.39 -17.91
CA LEU A 209 1.75 6.50 -17.61
C LEU A 209 0.33 5.99 -17.31
N ILE A 210 -0.24 5.15 -18.17
CA ILE A 210 -1.58 4.59 -17.99
C ILE A 210 -1.61 3.62 -16.82
N SER A 211 -0.62 2.73 -16.70
CA SER A 211 -0.51 1.81 -15.56
C SER A 211 -0.31 2.55 -14.23
N GLY A 212 0.47 3.63 -14.23
CA GLY A 212 0.65 4.49 -13.06
C GLY A 212 -0.65 5.19 -12.66
N PHE A 213 -1.40 5.73 -13.63
CA PHE A 213 -2.72 6.31 -13.39
C PHE A 213 -3.71 5.28 -12.83
N ALA A 214 -3.82 4.11 -13.47
CA ALA A 214 -4.68 3.03 -13.02
C ALA A 214 -4.31 2.56 -11.60
N GLY A 215 -3.02 2.42 -11.32
CA GLY A 215 -2.51 2.09 -9.99
C GLY A 215 -2.87 3.16 -8.95
N ALA A 216 -2.73 4.45 -9.29
CA ALA A 216 -3.11 5.54 -8.40
C ALA A 216 -4.62 5.53 -8.08
N VAL A 217 -5.48 5.34 -9.09
CA VAL A 217 -6.94 5.23 -8.90
C VAL A 217 -7.29 4.05 -7.99
N ASN A 218 -6.66 2.89 -8.20
CA ASN A 218 -6.88 1.70 -7.37
C ASN A 218 -6.42 1.87 -5.90
N ILE A 219 -5.44 2.74 -5.64
CA ILE A 219 -4.99 3.04 -4.27
C ILE A 219 -5.99 3.96 -3.56
N VAL A 220 -6.58 4.91 -4.28
CA VAL A 220 -7.55 5.88 -3.74
C VAL A 220 -8.91 5.24 -3.46
N GLN A 221 -9.35 4.31 -4.32
CA GLN A 221 -10.57 3.52 -4.10
C GLN A 221 -10.42 2.61 -2.87
#